data_AF-A0AAW2WY31-F1
#
_entry.id   AF-A0AAW2WY31-F1
#
_cell.length_a   1.000
_cell.length_b   1.000
_cell.length_c   1.000
_cell.angle_alpha   90.00
_cell.angle_beta   90.00
_cell.angle_gamma   90.00
#
_symmetry.space_group_name_H-M   'P 1'
#
loop_
_entity.id
_entity.type
_entity.pdbx_description
1 polymer ?
#
loop_
_entity_poly.entity_id
_entity_poly.type
_entity_poly.pdbx_seq_one_letter_code
_entity_poly.pdbx_strand_id
1 'polypeptide(L)'
;MRKFLWQGGRDSGAVKVAWVDVCKPLEEGGQGIRRLELLNRALMSRHFWDLIQCNKSSVWVTWIISRYLRHCSVWTARGGGCSWSWRKILKLRHQLMGVVSYHVGSGEDFWLWHDPWHPLGPLIHRFPNGPRIIGIPLEAKVSLVIDERGWNWPLITDIEHLEIADRLPPLARSDLIGWKKEGGVLTTTEAYRLFQPLG
;
A
#
# COMPACT_ATOMS: atom_id res chain seq x y z
N MET A 1 34.92 30.24 -9.51
CA MET A 1 34.20 29.94 -10.77
C MET A 1 33.81 28.46 -10.76
N ARG A 2 32.52 28.11 -10.66
CA ARG A 2 32.05 26.73 -10.56
C ARG A 2 32.05 26.07 -11.95
N LYS A 3 33.00 25.18 -12.23
CA LYS A 3 32.90 24.26 -13.39
C LYS A 3 31.78 23.27 -13.08
N PHE A 4 30.62 23.49 -13.69
CA PHE A 4 29.53 22.53 -13.62
C PHE A 4 29.90 21.28 -14.43
N LEU A 5 29.39 20.12 -14.00
CA LEU A 5 29.57 18.78 -14.59
C LEU A 5 29.27 18.69 -16.11
N TRP A 6 28.69 19.75 -16.68
CA TRP A 6 28.13 19.82 -18.01
C TRP A 6 28.98 20.65 -18.99
N GLN A 7 30.12 21.21 -18.58
CA GLN A 7 31.00 21.90 -19.52
C GLN A 7 32.06 20.94 -20.05
N GLY A 8 31.90 20.56 -21.32
CA GLY A 8 33.02 20.08 -22.13
C GLY A 8 34.08 21.17 -22.27
N GLY A 9 35.29 20.80 -22.68
CA GLY A 9 36.36 21.76 -23.01
C GLY A 9 35.90 22.80 -24.03
N ARG A 10 36.68 23.89 -24.19
CA ARG A 10 36.34 25.11 -24.95
C ARG A 10 35.69 24.90 -26.34
N ASP A 11 35.89 23.74 -26.96
CA ASP A 11 35.37 23.38 -28.29
C ASP A 11 34.38 22.21 -28.32
N SER A 12 33.92 21.72 -27.16
CA SER A 12 33.01 20.58 -27.06
C SER A 12 31.75 20.96 -26.28
N GLY A 13 30.58 20.79 -26.91
CA GLY A 13 29.27 21.00 -26.28
C GLY A 13 29.07 20.16 -25.03
N ALA A 14 28.06 20.51 -24.22
CA ALA A 14 27.80 19.85 -22.95
C ALA A 14 27.71 18.32 -23.08
N VAL A 15 28.57 17.61 -22.33
CA VAL A 15 28.58 16.14 -22.33
C VAL A 15 27.33 15.65 -21.62
N LYS A 16 26.47 14.95 -22.36
CA LYS A 16 25.25 14.35 -21.81
C LYS A 16 25.61 13.05 -21.10
N VAL A 17 25.68 13.07 -19.78
CA VAL A 17 25.80 11.86 -18.96
C VAL A 17 24.41 11.31 -18.68
N ALA A 18 24.22 9.99 -18.80
CA ALA A 18 22.95 9.37 -18.49
C ALA A 18 22.67 9.48 -16.98
N TRP A 19 21.43 9.80 -16.62
CA TRP A 19 21.03 9.97 -15.20
C TRP A 19 21.27 8.72 -14.36
N VAL A 20 21.21 7.53 -14.98
CA VAL A 20 21.52 6.25 -14.34
C VAL A 20 22.96 6.18 -13.86
N ASP A 21 23.91 6.76 -14.59
CA ASP A 21 25.34 6.75 -14.24
C ASP A 21 25.63 7.78 -13.15
N VAL A 22 24.95 8.93 -13.17
CA VAL A 22 25.04 9.94 -12.11
C VAL A 22 24.55 9.37 -10.77
N CYS A 23 23.53 8.52 -10.79
CA CYS A 23 22.94 7.94 -9.59
C CYS A 23 23.69 6.73 -9.01
N LYS A 24 24.75 6.24 -9.66
CA LYS A 24 25.56 5.16 -9.12
C LYS A 24 26.27 5.59 -7.82
N PRO A 25 26.61 4.65 -6.92
CA PRO A 25 27.48 4.91 -5.78
C PRO A 25 28.80 5.57 -6.21
N LEU A 26 29.44 6.29 -5.30
CA LEU A 26 30.72 6.93 -5.57
C LEU A 26 31.78 5.87 -5.94
N GLU A 27 31.71 4.66 -5.35
CA GLU A 27 32.62 3.55 -5.65
C GLU A 27 32.47 3.01 -7.08
N GLU A 28 31.30 3.16 -7.69
CA GLU A 28 31.00 2.73 -9.07
C GLU A 28 31.17 3.86 -10.09
N GLY A 29 31.79 4.98 -9.69
CA GLY A 29 32.05 6.14 -10.56
C GLY A 29 30.85 7.08 -10.75
N GLY A 30 29.79 6.92 -9.96
CA GLY A 30 28.66 7.85 -9.92
C GLY A 30 28.85 9.00 -8.93
N GLN A 31 27.79 9.80 -8.74
CA GLN A 31 27.78 10.96 -7.83
C GLN A 31 27.04 10.67 -6.52
N GLY A 32 26.58 9.44 -6.29
CA GLY A 32 25.82 9.08 -5.09
C GLY A 32 24.46 9.77 -4.97
N ILE A 33 23.95 10.37 -6.06
CA ILE A 33 22.65 11.06 -6.07
C ILE A 33 21.52 10.02 -6.10
N ARG A 34 20.51 10.18 -5.24
CA ARG A 34 19.35 9.28 -5.23
C ARG A 34 18.58 9.35 -6.55
N ARG A 35 18.16 8.19 -7.06
CA ARG A 35 17.32 8.09 -8.26
C ARG A 35 15.96 8.75 -7.98
N LEU A 36 15.68 9.85 -8.67
CA LEU A 36 14.43 10.61 -8.50
C LEU A 36 13.18 9.76 -8.69
N GLU A 37 13.21 8.80 -9.63
CA GLU A 37 12.13 7.86 -9.86
C GLU A 37 11.82 7.00 -8.62
N LEU A 38 12.86 6.47 -7.96
CA LEU A 38 12.73 5.66 -6.75
C LEU A 38 12.28 6.51 -5.57
N LEU A 39 12.80 7.73 -5.46
CA LEU A 39 12.37 8.69 -4.44
C LEU A 39 10.89 9.03 -4.58
N ASN A 40 10.41 9.27 -5.80
CA ASN A 40 9.01 9.52 -6.05
C ASN A 40 8.14 8.32 -5.65
N ARG A 41 8.52 7.09 -6.00
CA ARG A 41 7.81 5.88 -5.54
C ARG A 41 7.79 5.76 -4.01
N ALA A 42 8.91 6.08 -3.35
CA ALA A 42 9.02 6.07 -1.90
C ALA A 42 8.07 7.07 -1.23
N LEU A 43 8.04 8.32 -1.71
CA LEU A 43 7.13 9.36 -1.21
C LEU A 43 5.66 8.99 -1.44
N MET A 44 5.35 8.43 -2.62
CA MET A 44 3.99 7.98 -2.93
C MET A 44 3.57 6.78 -2.06
N SER A 45 4.51 5.94 -1.64
CA SER A 45 4.26 4.85 -0.68
C SER A 45 3.98 5.40 0.72
N ARG A 46 4.62 6.49 1.12
CA ARG A 46 4.31 7.15 2.38
C ARG A 46 2.88 7.71 2.39
N HIS A 47 2.46 8.34 1.29
CA HIS A 47 1.07 8.76 1.13
C HIS A 47 0.09 7.58 1.18
N PHE A 48 0.44 6.44 0.57
CA PHE A 48 -0.34 5.22 0.67
C PHE A 48 -0.45 4.74 2.12
N TRP A 49 0.66 4.77 2.87
CA TRP A 49 0.71 4.41 4.28
C TRP A 49 -0.19 5.30 5.14
N ASP A 50 -0.12 6.62 4.95
CA ASP A 50 -0.98 7.55 5.71
C ASP A 50 -2.48 7.35 5.40
N LEU A 51 -2.82 6.86 4.19
CA LEU A 51 -4.19 6.50 3.82
C LEU A 51 -4.68 5.24 4.53
N ILE A 52 -3.89 4.16 4.57
CA ILE A 52 -4.31 2.92 5.24
C ILE A 52 -4.38 3.08 6.76
N GLN A 53 -3.52 3.93 7.33
CA GLN A 53 -3.59 4.32 8.75
C GLN A 53 -4.79 5.20 9.09
N CYS A 54 -5.59 5.62 8.09
CA CYS A 54 -6.68 6.58 8.26
C CYS A 54 -6.24 7.81 9.05
N ASN A 55 -5.04 8.36 8.76
CA ASN A 55 -4.49 9.46 9.53
C ASN A 55 -5.27 10.77 9.29
N LYS A 56 -6.32 10.99 10.10
CA LYS A 56 -7.24 12.13 10.01
C LYS A 56 -6.58 13.49 10.26
N SER A 57 -5.35 13.53 10.79
CA SER A 57 -4.61 14.80 10.95
C SER A 57 -4.17 15.41 9.62
N SER A 58 -4.06 14.60 8.56
CA SER A 58 -3.74 15.08 7.22
C SER A 58 -5.02 15.49 6.48
N VAL A 59 -5.14 16.78 6.17
CA VAL A 59 -6.23 17.33 5.34
C VAL A 59 -6.34 16.59 4.00
N TRP A 60 -5.19 16.24 3.42
CA TRP A 60 -5.15 15.47 2.18
C TRP A 60 -5.74 14.06 2.35
N VAL A 61 -5.42 13.35 3.43
CA VAL A 61 -6.00 12.03 3.72
C VAL A 61 -7.51 12.13 3.87
N THR A 62 -8.00 13.09 4.67
CA THR A 62 -9.43 13.31 4.89
C THR A 62 -10.16 13.64 3.58
N TRP A 63 -9.56 14.46 2.72
CA TRP A 63 -10.12 14.76 1.39
C TRP A 63 -10.15 13.52 0.48
N ILE A 64 -9.06 12.74 0.42
CA ILE A 64 -9.02 11.51 -0.38
C ILE A 64 -10.06 10.51 0.10
N ILE A 65 -10.17 10.30 1.41
CA ILE A 65 -11.15 9.37 1.99
C ILE A 65 -12.56 9.79 1.58
N SER A 66 -12.90 11.06 1.81
CA SER A 66 -14.23 11.58 1.47
C SER A 66 -14.51 11.65 -0.04
N ARG A 67 -13.49 11.72 -0.91
CA ARG A 67 -13.69 11.83 -2.37
C ARG A 67 -13.64 10.50 -3.11
N TYR A 68 -12.77 9.59 -2.66
CA TYR A 68 -12.43 8.36 -3.40
C TYR A 68 -12.66 7.07 -2.61
N LEU A 69 -12.70 7.10 -1.27
CA LEU A 69 -12.74 5.89 -0.42
C LEU A 69 -14.00 5.82 0.46
N ARG A 70 -15.12 6.43 0.05
CA ARG A 70 -16.35 6.45 0.86
C ARG A 70 -16.88 5.07 1.23
N HIS A 71 -16.81 4.13 0.29
CA HIS A 71 -17.44 2.80 0.39
C HIS A 71 -16.44 1.65 0.16
N CYS A 72 -15.13 1.94 0.21
CA CYS A 72 -14.10 0.93 -0.03
C CYS A 72 -12.76 1.35 0.53
N SER A 73 -11.82 0.41 0.62
CA SER A 73 -10.45 0.69 1.01
C SER A 73 -9.60 1.18 -0.17
N VAL A 74 -8.45 1.76 0.15
CA VAL A 74 -7.43 2.09 -0.86
C VAL A 74 -6.93 0.87 -1.61
N TRP A 75 -7.15 -0.37 -1.13
CA TRP A 75 -6.72 -1.59 -1.82
C TRP A 75 -7.61 -1.97 -2.99
N THR A 76 -8.90 -1.62 -2.94
CA THR A 76 -9.89 -2.02 -3.95
C THR A 76 -10.48 -0.84 -4.72
N ALA A 77 -10.21 0.40 -4.31
CA ALA A 77 -10.75 1.59 -4.99
C ALA A 77 -10.40 1.63 -6.48
N ARG A 78 -11.24 2.25 -7.30
CA ARG A 78 -11.01 2.38 -8.75
C ARG A 78 -10.24 3.67 -9.07
N GLY A 79 -9.52 3.66 -10.20
CA GLY A 79 -8.69 4.78 -10.65
C GLY A 79 -9.26 5.62 -11.79
N GLY A 80 -10.47 5.32 -12.27
CA GLY A 80 -11.08 5.96 -13.44
C GLY A 80 -11.50 7.41 -13.16
N GLY A 81 -11.14 8.33 -14.06
CA GLY A 81 -11.51 9.76 -13.94
C GLY A 81 -10.82 10.52 -12.80
N CYS A 82 -9.75 9.97 -12.22
CA CYS A 82 -9.07 10.54 -11.06
C CYS A 82 -7.76 11.27 -11.41
N SER A 83 -7.23 12.01 -10.43
CA SER A 83 -5.95 12.72 -10.56
C SER A 83 -4.78 11.78 -10.89
N TRP A 84 -3.73 12.34 -11.52
CA TRP A 84 -2.51 11.59 -11.83
C TRP A 84 -1.87 10.98 -10.58
N SER A 85 -1.79 11.74 -9.49
CA SER A 85 -1.22 11.28 -8.22
C SER A 85 -2.01 10.11 -7.64
N TRP A 86 -3.35 10.16 -7.69
CA TRP A 86 -4.19 9.03 -7.23
C TRP A 86 -3.87 7.75 -8.00
N ARG A 87 -3.83 7.83 -9.34
CA ARG A 87 -3.48 6.67 -10.18
C ARG A 87 -2.10 6.10 -9.85
N LYS A 88 -1.12 6.97 -9.51
CA LYS A 88 0.21 6.53 -9.09
C LYS A 88 0.20 5.83 -7.73
N ILE A 89 -0.58 6.33 -6.76
CA ILE A 89 -0.79 5.66 -5.46
C ILE A 89 -1.40 4.27 -5.68
N LEU A 90 -2.45 4.17 -6.50
CA LEU A 90 -3.11 2.87 -6.74
C LEU A 90 -2.18 1.85 -7.41
N LYS A 91 -1.26 2.30 -8.26
CA LYS A 91 -0.25 1.42 -8.86
C LYS A 91 0.69 0.79 -7.83
N LEU A 92 0.84 1.34 -6.63
CA LEU A 92 1.73 0.80 -5.59
C LEU A 92 1.12 -0.35 -4.78
N ARG A 93 -0.20 -0.58 -4.86
CA ARG A 93 -0.92 -1.61 -4.08
C ARG A 93 -0.23 -2.97 -4.09
N HIS A 94 0.03 -3.50 -5.29
CA HIS A 94 0.63 -4.83 -5.45
C HIS A 94 2.02 -4.93 -4.80
N GLN A 95 2.79 -3.84 -4.82
CA GLN A 95 4.13 -3.79 -4.26
C GLN A 95 4.10 -3.68 -2.73
N LEU A 96 3.10 -2.97 -2.19
CA LEU A 96 2.95 -2.74 -0.76
C LEU A 96 2.19 -3.86 -0.04
N MET A 97 1.33 -4.62 -0.74
CA MET A 97 0.53 -5.69 -0.14
C MET A 97 1.39 -6.76 0.54
N GLY A 98 2.55 -7.09 -0.05
CA GLY A 98 3.47 -8.10 0.50
C GLY A 98 4.18 -7.66 1.79
N VAL A 99 4.23 -6.36 2.07
CA VAL A 99 5.06 -5.74 3.12
C VAL A 99 4.24 -5.03 4.21
N VAL A 100 2.92 -4.94 4.03
CA VAL A 100 1.97 -4.50 5.06
C VAL A 100 1.34 -5.73 5.73
N SER A 101 1.11 -5.64 7.04
CA SER A 101 0.39 -6.63 7.86
C SER A 101 -0.79 -5.99 8.57
N TYR A 102 -1.89 -6.71 8.66
CA TYR A 102 -3.09 -6.32 9.38
C TYR A 102 -3.30 -7.30 10.53
N HIS A 103 -3.59 -6.78 11.71
CA HIS A 103 -3.90 -7.54 12.92
C HIS A 103 -5.29 -7.13 13.36
N VAL A 104 -6.23 -8.08 13.30
CA VAL A 104 -7.64 -7.83 13.63
C VAL A 104 -7.84 -8.00 15.12
N GLY A 105 -8.28 -6.95 15.81
CA GLY A 105 -8.78 -6.99 17.18
C GLY A 105 -10.29 -6.93 17.19
N SER A 106 -10.86 -5.72 17.28
CA SER A 106 -12.31 -5.51 17.25
C SER A 106 -12.89 -5.59 15.84
N GLY A 107 -12.09 -5.33 14.80
CA GLY A 107 -12.52 -5.33 13.40
C GLY A 107 -13.30 -4.09 12.96
N GLU A 108 -13.35 -3.05 13.79
CA GLU A 108 -14.08 -1.79 13.52
C GLU A 108 -13.34 -0.91 12.50
N ASP A 109 -12.01 -1.00 12.47
CA ASP A 109 -11.20 -0.15 11.59
C ASP A 109 -11.15 -0.70 10.16
N PHE A 110 -11.41 -2.00 9.97
CA PHE A 110 -11.19 -2.68 8.69
C PHE A 110 -12.49 -3.04 7.97
N TRP A 111 -12.49 -2.81 6.65
CA TRP A 111 -13.55 -3.29 5.76
C TRP A 111 -13.39 -4.79 5.52
N LEU A 112 -14.45 -5.55 5.74
CA LEU A 112 -14.45 -7.01 5.62
C LEU A 112 -14.04 -7.46 4.22
N TRP A 113 -14.59 -6.83 3.19
CA TRP A 113 -14.37 -7.24 1.80
C TRP A 113 -13.15 -6.57 1.15
N HIS A 114 -12.73 -5.42 1.67
CA HIS A 114 -11.82 -4.52 0.97
C HIS A 114 -10.41 -4.46 1.56
N ASP A 115 -10.23 -4.68 2.86
CA ASP A 115 -8.90 -4.65 3.47
C ASP A 115 -8.23 -6.03 3.43
N PRO A 116 -6.90 -6.11 3.29
CA PRO A 116 -6.15 -7.36 3.26
C PRO A 116 -5.87 -7.88 4.68
N TRP A 117 -6.91 -7.93 5.51
CA TRP A 117 -6.83 -8.47 6.88
C TRP A 117 -6.75 -10.00 6.90
N HIS A 118 -7.27 -10.65 5.86
CA HIS A 118 -7.25 -12.10 5.69
C HIS A 118 -5.99 -12.54 4.92
N PRO A 119 -5.42 -13.72 5.16
CA PRO A 119 -4.27 -14.24 4.40
C PRO A 119 -4.50 -14.36 2.88
N LEU A 120 -5.77 -14.39 2.46
CA LEU A 120 -6.16 -14.39 1.03
C LEU A 120 -6.12 -13.00 0.39
N GLY A 121 -5.74 -11.96 1.13
CA GLY A 121 -5.81 -10.56 0.70
C GLY A 121 -7.25 -10.02 0.78
N PRO A 122 -7.56 -8.94 0.04
CA PRO A 122 -8.92 -8.38 0.00
C PRO A 122 -9.89 -9.43 -0.56
N LEU A 123 -10.85 -9.87 0.27
CA LEU A 123 -11.74 -10.97 -0.07
C LEU A 123 -12.51 -10.73 -1.38
N ILE A 124 -12.87 -9.48 -1.68
CA ILE A 124 -13.59 -9.14 -2.92
C ILE A 124 -12.80 -9.42 -4.20
N HIS A 125 -11.47 -9.47 -4.14
CA HIS A 125 -10.65 -9.81 -5.30
C HIS A 125 -10.70 -11.30 -5.63
N ARG A 126 -10.78 -12.16 -4.61
CA ARG A 126 -10.83 -13.63 -4.77
C ARG A 126 -12.26 -14.14 -4.88
N PHE A 127 -13.19 -13.51 -4.18
CA PHE A 127 -14.60 -13.87 -4.11
C PHE A 127 -15.49 -12.67 -4.52
N PRO A 128 -15.54 -12.29 -5.81
CA PRO A 128 -16.30 -11.11 -6.25
C PRO A 128 -17.80 -11.17 -5.94
N ASN A 129 -18.37 -12.39 -5.89
CA ASN A 129 -19.77 -12.63 -5.56
C ASN A 129 -20.01 -12.93 -4.06
N GLY A 130 -18.94 -12.97 -3.26
CA GLY A 130 -18.99 -13.29 -1.83
C GLY A 130 -20.02 -12.48 -1.03
N PRO A 131 -20.10 -11.14 -1.17
CA PRO A 131 -21.11 -10.34 -0.47
C PRO A 131 -22.54 -10.84 -0.68
N ARG A 132 -22.87 -11.24 -1.91
CA ARG A 132 -24.20 -11.75 -2.28
C ARG A 132 -24.42 -13.18 -1.80
N ILE A 133 -23.42 -14.04 -1.94
CA ILE A 133 -23.52 -15.48 -1.62
C ILE A 133 -23.58 -15.70 -0.11
N ILE A 134 -22.71 -15.00 0.65
CA ILE A 134 -22.64 -15.10 2.11
C ILE A 134 -23.75 -14.26 2.78
N GLY A 135 -24.28 -13.25 2.08
CA GLY A 135 -25.31 -12.36 2.64
C GLY A 135 -24.75 -11.26 3.54
N ILE A 136 -23.45 -10.97 3.45
CA ILE A 136 -22.81 -9.86 4.17
C ILE A 136 -22.68 -8.65 3.22
N PRO A 137 -23.16 -7.45 3.61
CA PRO A 137 -23.04 -6.25 2.78
C PRO A 137 -21.61 -5.96 2.32
N LEU A 138 -21.44 -5.44 1.10
CA LEU A 138 -20.12 -5.08 0.54
C LEU A 138 -19.37 -4.07 1.43
N GLU A 139 -20.12 -3.19 2.10
CA GLU A 139 -19.64 -2.13 2.97
C GLU A 139 -19.54 -2.59 4.45
N ALA A 140 -19.57 -3.89 4.71
CA ALA A 140 -19.42 -4.41 6.07
C ALA A 140 -18.00 -4.18 6.63
N LYS A 141 -17.93 -3.96 7.94
CA LYS A 141 -16.71 -4.00 8.74
C LYS A 141 -16.41 -5.43 9.19
N VAL A 142 -15.15 -5.71 9.52
CA VAL A 142 -14.74 -7.01 10.05
C VAL A 142 -15.42 -7.31 11.39
N SER A 143 -15.76 -6.29 12.17
CA SER A 143 -16.49 -6.43 13.43
C SER A 143 -17.86 -7.11 13.29
N LEU A 144 -18.47 -7.11 12.10
CA LEU A 144 -19.74 -7.79 11.85
C LEU A 144 -19.66 -9.31 12.07
N VAL A 145 -18.47 -9.89 11.91
CA VAL A 145 -18.22 -11.34 12.03
C VAL A 145 -17.36 -11.66 13.26
N ILE A 146 -17.34 -10.78 14.25
CA ILE A 146 -16.65 -10.95 15.52
C ILE A 146 -17.66 -10.74 16.66
N ASP A 147 -17.59 -11.60 17.66
CA ASP A 147 -18.32 -11.46 18.92
C ASP A 147 -17.37 -11.60 20.13
N GLU A 148 -17.93 -11.64 21.34
CA GLU A 148 -17.17 -11.77 22.59
C GLU A 148 -16.35 -13.06 22.69
N ARG A 149 -16.68 -14.09 21.92
CA ARG A 149 -16.02 -15.41 21.91
C ARG A 149 -14.99 -15.54 20.78
N GLY A 150 -14.95 -14.57 19.87
CA GLY A 150 -14.00 -14.50 18.77
C GLY A 150 -14.71 -14.42 17.42
N TRP A 151 -14.24 -15.19 16.44
CA TRP A 151 -14.86 -15.21 15.11
C TRP A 151 -16.26 -15.81 15.17
N ASN A 152 -17.24 -15.02 14.77
CA ASN A 152 -18.62 -15.43 14.53
C ASN A 152 -18.92 -15.36 13.03
N TRP A 153 -18.15 -16.14 12.25
CA TRP A 153 -18.30 -16.17 10.80
C TRP A 153 -19.57 -16.96 10.42
N PRO A 154 -20.41 -16.48 9.48
CA PRO A 154 -21.63 -17.18 9.10
C PRO A 154 -21.32 -18.57 8.53
N LEU A 155 -22.26 -19.51 8.72
CA LEU A 155 -22.14 -20.83 8.14
C LEU A 155 -22.11 -20.71 6.61
N ILE A 156 -20.99 -21.10 6.02
CA ILE A 156 -20.82 -21.14 4.57
C ILE A 156 -21.25 -22.52 4.08
N THR A 157 -22.25 -22.57 3.21
CA THR A 157 -22.70 -23.82 2.56
C THR A 157 -22.04 -24.04 1.20
N ASP A 158 -21.45 -22.99 0.63
CA ASP A 158 -20.79 -23.04 -0.67
C ASP A 158 -19.30 -23.40 -0.54
N ILE A 159 -18.89 -24.44 -1.26
CA ILE A 159 -17.53 -25.01 -1.16
C ILE A 159 -16.46 -23.98 -1.52
N GLU A 160 -16.72 -23.08 -2.48
CA GLU A 160 -15.73 -22.08 -2.91
C GLU A 160 -15.38 -21.10 -1.79
N HIS A 161 -16.35 -20.76 -0.93
CA HIS A 161 -16.16 -19.77 0.13
C HIS A 161 -15.68 -20.39 1.45
N LEU A 162 -15.74 -21.72 1.62
CA LEU A 162 -15.26 -22.43 2.83
C LEU A 162 -13.83 -22.07 3.20
N GLU A 163 -12.97 -21.80 2.21
CA GLU A 163 -11.57 -21.41 2.43
C GLU A 163 -11.44 -20.14 3.30
N ILE A 164 -12.46 -19.27 3.31
CA ILE A 164 -12.44 -18.06 4.14
C ILE A 164 -12.52 -18.43 5.62
N ALA A 165 -13.47 -19.29 5.99
CA ALA A 165 -13.65 -19.70 7.39
C ALA A 165 -12.49 -20.56 7.90
N ASP A 166 -11.93 -21.42 7.04
CA ASP A 166 -10.81 -22.32 7.38
C ASP A 166 -9.50 -21.58 7.69
N ARG A 167 -9.32 -20.36 7.14
CA ARG A 167 -8.05 -19.63 7.20
C ARG A 167 -8.14 -18.31 7.97
N LEU A 168 -9.14 -18.18 8.86
CA LEU A 168 -9.29 -17.01 9.72
C LEU A 168 -8.04 -16.80 10.58
N PRO A 169 -7.45 -15.58 10.58
CA PRO A 169 -6.27 -15.29 11.38
C PRO A 169 -6.61 -15.23 12.88
N PRO A 170 -5.65 -15.42 13.79
CA PRO A 170 -5.88 -15.21 15.21
C PRO A 170 -6.23 -13.74 15.49
N LEU A 171 -7.14 -13.52 16.44
CA LEU A 171 -7.49 -12.17 16.88
C LEU A 171 -6.39 -11.59 17.77
N ALA A 172 -6.06 -10.33 17.53
CA ALA A 172 -5.14 -9.51 18.30
C ALA A 172 -5.88 -8.73 19.41
N ARG A 173 -5.13 -8.00 20.23
CA ARG A 173 -5.71 -7.17 21.31
C ARG A 173 -6.42 -5.92 20.79
N SER A 174 -6.04 -5.43 19.60
CA SER A 174 -6.58 -4.23 18.97
C SER A 174 -6.33 -4.27 17.47
N ASP A 175 -7.15 -3.53 16.72
CA ASP A 175 -6.93 -3.33 15.28
C ASP A 175 -5.62 -2.58 15.05
N LEU A 176 -4.69 -3.20 14.32
CA LEU A 176 -3.38 -2.62 14.03
C LEU A 176 -2.91 -2.95 12.62
N ILE A 177 -2.39 -1.93 11.94
CA ILE A 177 -1.68 -2.09 10.68
C ILE A 177 -0.20 -1.87 10.95
N GLY A 178 0.62 -2.82 10.52
CA GLY A 178 2.06 -2.83 10.71
C GLY A 178 2.81 -2.96 9.40
N TRP A 179 4.04 -2.49 9.40
CA TRP A 179 5.01 -2.82 8.37
C TRP A 179 5.74 -4.12 8.75
N LYS A 180 5.86 -5.07 7.82
CA LYS A 180 6.46 -6.41 8.07
C LYS A 180 7.98 -6.41 8.30
N LYS A 181 8.63 -5.25 8.49
CA LYS A 181 10.04 -5.13 8.87
C LYS A 181 10.19 -4.53 10.26
N GLU A 182 11.38 -4.66 10.83
CA GLU A 182 11.74 -4.10 12.13
C GLU A 182 11.30 -2.62 12.25
N GLY A 183 10.60 -2.30 13.33
CA GLY A 183 10.11 -0.94 13.61
C GLY A 183 8.65 -0.67 13.22
N GLY A 184 8.00 -1.53 12.41
CA GLY A 184 6.54 -1.53 12.22
C GLY A 184 5.93 -0.31 11.50
N VAL A 185 6.73 0.68 11.11
CA VAL A 185 6.28 1.94 10.47
C VAL A 185 6.99 2.13 9.14
N LEU A 186 6.27 2.53 8.09
CA LEU A 186 6.88 2.83 6.80
C LEU A 186 7.53 4.22 6.76
N THR A 187 8.86 4.27 6.72
CA THR A 187 9.62 5.49 6.43
C THR A 187 9.93 5.65 4.94
N THR A 188 10.20 6.89 4.49
CA THR A 188 10.62 7.15 3.11
C THR A 188 11.92 6.43 2.75
N THR A 189 12.83 6.25 3.71
CA THR A 189 14.09 5.53 3.49
C THR A 189 13.83 4.04 3.24
N GLU A 190 12.94 3.41 3.99
CA GLU A 190 12.58 2.00 3.79
C GLU A 190 11.81 1.78 2.48
N ALA A 191 10.87 2.69 2.18
CA ALA A 191 10.16 2.67 0.91
C ALA A 191 11.14 2.82 -0.27
N TYR A 192 12.18 3.65 -0.14
CA TYR A 192 13.21 3.78 -1.16
C TYR A 192 13.98 2.46 -1.36
N ARG A 193 14.40 1.80 -0.27
CA ARG A 193 15.10 0.50 -0.32
C ARG A 193 14.25 -0.60 -0.95
N LEU A 194 12.93 -0.60 -0.70
CA LEU A 194 11.99 -1.56 -1.30
C LEU A 194 12.01 -1.52 -2.84
N PHE A 195 12.31 -0.36 -3.43
CA PHE A 195 12.27 -0.17 -4.88
C PHE A 195 13.65 -0.19 -5.55
N GLN A 196 14.72 -0.37 -4.79
CA GLN A 196 16.04 -0.57 -5.39
C GLN A 196 16.07 -1.92 -6.13
N PRO A 197 16.71 -2.00 -7.30
CA PRO A 197 16.98 -3.28 -7.95
C PRO A 197 17.77 -4.17 -6.97
N LEU A 198 17.45 -5.46 -6.92
CA LEU A 198 18.33 -6.44 -6.30
C LEU A 198 19.61 -6.46 -7.14
N GLY A 199 20.74 -6.12 -6.51
CA GLY A 199 22.07 -6.19 -7.12
C GLY A 199 22.52 -7.63 -7.33
#